data_AF-A0A7R9YKJ9-F1
#
_entry.id   AF-A0A7R9YKJ9-F1
#
_cell.length_a   1.000
_cell.length_b   1.000
_cell.length_c   1.000
_cell.angle_alpha   90.00
_cell.angle_beta   90.00
_cell.angle_gamma   90.00
#
_symmetry.space_group_name_H-M   'P 1'
#
loop_
_entity.id
_entity.type
_entity.pdbx_description
1 polymer ?
#
loop_
_entity_poly.entity_id
_entity_poly.type
_entity_poly.pdbx_seq_one_letter_code
_entity_poly.pdbx_strand_id
1 'polypeptide(L)'
;AMDRDYGSKPGSGGVASAQQQNIDRRDRLRQLALQTLDISKDPYLLRNHLGSYECKLCLTLHNNEGNYLAHTQGKRHQENVGRRLAREARDNPVLPLARTKKVHTRKTVKIGRPGYRVTKQIEPDTQQRSLLFQV
;
A
#
# COMPACT_ATOMS: atom_id res chain seq x y z
N ALA A 1 56.07 27.51 -3.86
CA ALA A 1 54.70 27.79 -4.33
C ALA A 1 53.76 27.15 -3.32
N MET A 2 53.09 27.96 -2.49
CA MET A 2 52.21 27.47 -1.44
C MET A 2 50.84 27.15 -2.02
N ASP A 3 50.42 25.91 -1.87
CA ASP A 3 49.04 25.48 -2.08
C ASP A 3 48.10 26.33 -1.23
N ARG A 4 47.08 26.88 -1.89
CA ARG A 4 46.10 27.77 -1.29
C ARG A 4 45.07 26.90 -0.59
N ASP A 5 45.31 26.61 0.68
CA ASP A 5 44.33 25.95 1.54
C ASP A 5 43.00 26.72 1.47
N TYR A 6 41.95 26.03 1.04
CA TYR A 6 40.60 26.54 0.92
C TYR A 6 40.07 26.94 2.31
N GLY A 7 40.34 28.18 2.71
CA GLY A 7 39.92 28.77 3.97
C GLY A 7 38.40 28.93 4.01
N SER A 8 37.73 28.12 4.83
CA SER A 8 36.40 28.41 5.34
C SER A 8 36.38 29.81 5.97
N LYS A 9 35.37 30.64 5.66
CA LYS A 9 35.26 32.01 6.22
C LYS A 9 35.26 31.94 7.77
N PRO A 10 35.89 32.90 8.47
CA PRO A 10 35.78 32.97 9.92
C PRO A 10 34.30 33.08 10.31
N GLY A 11 33.84 32.13 11.13
CA GLY A 11 32.43 31.96 11.50
C GLY A 11 31.62 30.98 10.65
N SER A 12 32.19 30.39 9.58
CA SER A 12 31.45 29.49 8.68
C SER A 12 31.48 28.00 9.05
N GLY A 13 31.89 27.65 10.28
CA GLY A 13 31.78 26.28 10.80
C GLY A 13 32.73 25.24 10.18
N GLY A 14 33.77 25.64 9.45
CA GLY A 14 34.75 24.72 8.84
C GLY A 14 34.21 23.87 7.69
N VAL A 15 35.08 23.12 7.03
CA VAL A 15 34.70 22.11 6.03
C VAL A 15 34.18 20.87 6.77
N ALA A 16 32.97 20.41 6.45
CA ALA A 16 32.38 19.23 7.07
C ALA A 16 33.32 18.02 6.91
N SER A 17 33.64 17.36 8.03
CA SER A 17 34.52 16.19 8.00
C SER A 17 33.89 15.07 7.14
N ALA A 18 34.72 14.16 6.64
CA ALA A 18 34.26 13.02 5.83
C ALA A 18 33.16 12.19 6.54
N GLN A 19 33.18 12.12 7.87
CA GLN A 19 32.14 11.44 8.64
C GLN A 19 30.80 12.15 8.56
N GLN A 20 30.77 13.48 8.74
CA GLN A 20 29.54 14.27 8.61
C GLN A 20 28.96 14.20 7.20
N GLN A 21 29.79 14.24 6.17
CA GLN A 21 29.32 14.09 4.78
C GLN A 21 28.68 12.73 4.51
N ASN A 22 29.21 11.66 5.11
CA ASN A 22 28.64 10.31 4.97
C ASN A 22 27.30 10.16 5.70
N ILE A 23 27.15 10.78 6.88
CA ILE A 23 25.89 10.81 7.62
C ILE A 23 24.82 11.56 6.82
N ASP A 24 25.13 12.78 6.35
CA ASP A 24 24.22 13.59 5.55
C ASP A 24 23.77 12.88 4.27
N ARG A 25 24.70 12.22 3.58
CA ARG A 25 24.39 11.38 2.42
C ARG A 25 23.41 10.26 2.76
N ARG A 26 23.60 9.59 3.90
CA ARG A 26 22.74 8.48 4.33
C ARG A 26 21.34 8.96 4.69
N ASP A 27 21.23 10.08 5.40
CA ASP A 27 19.94 10.67 5.77
C ASP A 27 19.18 11.18 4.54
N ARG A 28 19.89 11.80 3.59
CA ARG A 28 19.30 12.22 2.31
C ARG A 28 18.78 11.04 1.49
N LEU A 29 19.54 9.96 1.39
CA LEU A 29 19.08 8.73 0.70
C LEU A 29 17.84 8.14 1.38
N ARG A 30 17.77 8.17 2.72
CA ARG A 30 16.58 7.76 3.47
C ARG A 30 15.37 8.62 3.15
N GLN A 31 15.53 9.95 3.10
CA GLN A 31 14.44 10.88 2.76
C GLN A 31 13.93 10.65 1.33
N LEU A 32 14.82 10.45 0.35
CA LEU A 32 14.44 10.13 -1.02
C LEU A 32 13.67 8.80 -1.12
N ALA A 33 14.09 7.79 -0.36
CA ALA A 33 13.39 6.51 -0.31
C ALA A 33 11.98 6.64 0.32
N LEU A 34 11.84 7.43 1.39
CA LEU A 34 10.54 7.72 2.03
C LEU A 34 9.58 8.47 1.11
N GLN A 35 10.08 9.34 0.24
CA GLN A 35 9.24 10.05 -0.74
C GLN A 35 8.70 9.12 -1.84
N THR A 36 9.46 8.09 -2.21
CA THR A 36 9.07 7.15 -3.28
C THR A 36 8.22 5.98 -2.77
N LEU A 37 8.44 5.56 -1.53
CA LEU A 37 7.76 4.42 -0.91
C LEU A 37 7.07 4.86 0.38
N ASP A 38 5.75 4.84 0.35
CA ASP A 38 4.93 5.03 1.54
C ASP A 38 4.96 3.76 2.40
N ILE A 39 5.77 3.80 3.45
CA ILE A 39 5.99 2.71 4.41
C ILE A 39 4.68 2.23 5.04
N SER A 40 3.71 3.12 5.23
CA SER A 40 2.43 2.76 5.85
C SER A 40 1.54 1.89 4.96
N LYS A 41 1.82 1.84 3.66
CA LYS A 41 1.07 1.01 2.69
C LYS A 41 1.63 -0.40 2.54
N ASP A 42 2.79 -0.71 3.12
CA ASP A 42 3.38 -2.04 3.01
C ASP A 42 2.58 -3.07 3.84
N PRO A 43 1.97 -4.09 3.22
CA PRO A 43 1.13 -5.07 3.91
C PRO A 43 1.93 -6.00 4.85
N TYR A 44 3.26 -6.06 4.73
CA TYR A 44 4.11 -6.93 5.54
C TYR A 44 4.81 -6.20 6.68
N LEU A 45 4.65 -4.88 6.79
CA LEU A 45 5.23 -4.12 7.88
C LEU A 45 4.38 -4.20 9.14
N LEU A 46 5.03 -4.44 10.27
CA LEU A 46 4.44 -4.30 11.60
C LEU A 46 5.30 -3.36 12.45
N ARG A 47 4.65 -2.43 13.16
CA ARG A 47 5.30 -1.64 14.21
C ARG A 47 5.03 -2.28 15.56
N ASN A 48 6.09 -2.62 16.28
CA ASN A 48 5.96 -3.16 17.62
C ASN A 48 5.64 -2.08 18.64
N HIS A 49 5.11 -2.52 19.78
CA HIS A 49 4.91 -1.67 20.96
C HIS A 49 6.23 -1.11 21.54
N LEU A 50 7.39 -1.68 21.19
CA LEU A 50 8.73 -1.17 21.55
C LEU A 50 9.28 -0.14 20.54
N GLY A 51 8.55 0.18 19.48
CA GLY A 51 9.00 1.10 18.43
C GLY A 51 9.90 0.48 17.36
N SER A 52 10.21 -0.82 17.45
CA SER A 52 10.91 -1.58 16.39
C SER A 52 9.99 -1.90 15.21
N TYR A 53 10.59 -2.09 14.03
CA TYR A 53 9.91 -2.47 12.79
C TYR A 53 10.11 -3.96 12.53
N GLU A 54 9.04 -4.69 12.28
CA GLU A 54 9.12 -6.10 11.94
C GLU A 54 8.63 -6.36 10.51
N CYS A 55 9.30 -7.29 9.84
CA CYS A 55 8.83 -7.84 8.57
C CYS A 55 8.07 -9.16 8.84
N LYS A 56 6.75 -9.13 8.72
CA LYS A 56 5.89 -10.32 8.94
C LYS A 56 6.19 -11.46 7.95
N LEU A 57 6.67 -11.11 6.76
CA LEU A 57 6.97 -12.09 5.72
C LEU A 57 8.29 -12.85 5.97
N CYS A 58 9.28 -12.17 6.53
CA CYS A 58 10.61 -12.72 6.76
C CYS A 58 10.89 -13.07 8.23
N LEU A 59 10.01 -12.66 9.15
CA LEU A 59 10.19 -12.79 10.61
C LEU A 59 11.51 -12.16 11.07
N THR A 60 11.81 -10.97 10.56
CA THR A 60 13.03 -10.21 10.88
C THR A 60 12.69 -8.91 11.59
N LEU A 61 13.48 -8.59 12.61
CA LEU A 61 13.39 -7.35 13.39
C LEU A 61 14.34 -6.31 12.80
N HIS A 62 13.87 -5.06 12.71
CA HIS A 62 14.60 -3.92 12.19
C HIS A 62 14.49 -2.75 13.16
N ASN A 63 15.65 -2.19 13.54
CA ASN A 63 15.70 -1.10 14.52
C ASN A 63 15.20 0.24 13.94
N ASN A 64 15.39 0.45 12.63
CA ASN A 64 15.08 1.71 11.95
C ASN A 64 14.26 1.44 10.68
N GLU A 65 13.39 2.37 10.29
CA GLU A 65 12.63 2.30 9.03
C GLU A 65 13.55 2.15 7.82
N GLY A 66 14.69 2.84 7.82
CA GLY A 66 15.67 2.70 6.73
C GLY A 66 16.26 1.28 6.62
N ASN A 67 16.42 0.58 7.75
CA ASN A 67 16.86 -0.81 7.74
C ASN A 67 15.77 -1.75 7.21
N TYR A 68 14.50 -1.44 7.51
CA TYR A 68 13.35 -2.15 6.93
C TYR A 68 13.23 -1.91 5.41
N LEU A 69 13.35 -0.67 4.95
CA LEU A 69 13.33 -0.33 3.52
C LEU A 69 14.45 -1.03 2.73
N ALA A 70 15.66 -1.08 3.27
CA ALA A 70 16.75 -1.82 2.64
C ALA A 70 16.47 -3.34 2.60
N HIS A 71 15.77 -3.85 3.61
CA HIS A 71 15.37 -5.26 3.67
C HIS A 71 14.31 -5.63 2.62
N THR A 72 13.30 -4.79 2.36
CA THR A 72 12.26 -5.07 1.34
C THR A 72 12.81 -5.09 -0.08
N GLN A 73 13.88 -4.33 -0.34
CA GLN A 73 14.63 -4.35 -1.59
C GLN A 73 15.56 -5.58 -1.69
N GLY A 74 15.76 -6.33 -0.61
CA GLY A 74 16.62 -7.51 -0.57
C GLY A 74 16.03 -8.72 -1.30
N LYS A 75 16.89 -9.52 -1.93
CA LYS A 75 16.50 -10.71 -2.71
C LYS A 75 15.69 -11.72 -1.90
N ARG A 76 16.07 -11.95 -0.64
CA ARG A 76 15.37 -12.90 0.24
C ARG A 76 13.92 -12.49 0.52
N HIS A 77 13.67 -11.20 0.68
CA HIS A 77 12.32 -10.68 0.87
C HIS A 77 11.49 -10.90 -0.39
N GLN A 78 12.02 -10.50 -1.55
CA GLN A 78 11.43 -10.69 -2.87
C GLN A 78 11.10 -12.18 -3.17
N GLU A 79 12.02 -13.09 -2.86
CA GLU A 79 11.83 -14.53 -3.02
C GLU A 79 10.71 -15.07 -2.12
N ASN A 80 10.60 -14.58 -0.89
CA ASN A 80 9.52 -14.96 0.01
C ASN A 80 8.16 -14.44 -0.47
N VAL A 81 8.10 -13.23 -1.03
CA VAL A 81 6.89 -12.68 -1.66
C VAL A 81 6.48 -13.59 -2.81
N GLY A 82 7.41 -13.90 -3.71
CA GLY A 82 7.17 -14.81 -4.84
C GLY A 82 6.69 -16.19 -4.40
N ARG A 83 7.29 -16.76 -3.34
CA ARG A 83 6.87 -18.06 -2.78
C ARG A 83 5.46 -17.99 -2.19
N ARG A 84 5.08 -16.88 -1.54
CA ARG A 84 3.74 -16.67 -1.01
C ARG A 84 2.71 -16.52 -2.13
N LEU A 85 2.99 -15.68 -3.13
CA LEU A 85 2.12 -15.52 -4.31
C LEU A 85 1.93 -16.85 -5.05
N ALA A 86 2.98 -17.65 -5.20
CA ALA A 86 2.91 -18.98 -5.79
C ALA A 86 2.05 -19.95 -4.96
N ARG A 87 2.12 -19.87 -3.62
CA ARG A 87 1.25 -20.67 -2.74
C ARG A 87 -0.20 -20.21 -2.81
N GLU A 88 -0.46 -18.91 -2.74
CA GLU A 88 -1.80 -18.32 -2.86
C GLU A 88 -2.45 -18.65 -4.22
N ALA A 89 -1.68 -18.66 -5.31
CA ALA A 89 -2.15 -19.09 -6.61
C ALA A 89 -2.49 -20.59 -6.71
N ARG A 90 -1.88 -21.43 -5.85
CA ARG A 90 -2.19 -22.87 -5.77
C ARG A 90 -3.38 -23.16 -4.88
N ASP A 91 -3.45 -22.51 -3.71
CA ASP A 91 -4.48 -22.73 -2.69
C ASP A 91 -5.81 -22.04 -3.06
N ASN A 92 -5.73 -20.95 -3.81
CA ASN A 92 -6.87 -20.33 -4.47
C ASN A 92 -6.71 -20.59 -5.96
N PRO A 93 -6.94 -21.83 -6.45
CA PRO A 93 -7.05 -22.03 -7.87
C PRO A 93 -8.24 -21.18 -8.26
N VAL A 94 -7.96 -20.01 -8.82
CA VAL A 94 -8.93 -19.29 -9.62
C VAL A 94 -9.27 -20.32 -10.68
N LEU A 95 -10.35 -21.09 -10.45
CA LEU A 95 -11.00 -21.89 -11.46
C LEU A 95 -11.03 -20.92 -12.62
N PRO A 96 -10.30 -21.20 -13.72
CA PRO A 96 -10.20 -20.23 -14.79
C PRO A 96 -11.64 -19.91 -15.13
N LEU A 97 -12.10 -18.70 -14.79
CA LEU A 97 -13.50 -18.33 -15.00
C LEU A 97 -13.70 -18.64 -16.47
N ALA A 98 -14.48 -19.70 -16.74
CA ALA A 98 -14.44 -20.40 -18.02
C ALA A 98 -14.49 -19.32 -19.08
N ARG A 99 -13.41 -19.12 -19.85
CA ARG A 99 -13.12 -17.90 -20.64
C ARG A 99 -14.44 -17.37 -21.22
N THR A 100 -15.15 -16.55 -20.47
CA THR A 100 -16.42 -16.04 -20.94
C THR A 100 -15.92 -15.04 -21.93
N LYS A 101 -16.22 -15.26 -23.22
CA LYS A 101 -16.00 -14.23 -24.22
C LYS A 101 -16.54 -12.96 -23.55
N LYS A 102 -15.68 -11.95 -23.35
CA LYS A 102 -16.12 -10.66 -22.84
C LYS A 102 -17.02 -10.09 -23.91
N VAL A 103 -18.26 -10.55 -23.94
CA VAL A 103 -19.30 -10.00 -24.79
C VAL A 103 -19.41 -8.58 -24.29
N HIS A 104 -19.03 -7.62 -25.14
CA HIS A 104 -19.31 -6.23 -24.90
C HIS A 104 -20.83 -6.11 -24.87
N THR A 105 -21.40 -6.23 -23.68
CA THR A 105 -22.81 -5.96 -23.47
C THR A 105 -23.01 -4.50 -23.83
N ARG A 106 -23.83 -4.25 -24.86
CA ARG A 106 -24.16 -2.88 -25.24
C ARG A 106 -24.77 -2.21 -24.01
N LYS A 107 -24.12 -1.14 -23.52
CA LYS A 107 -24.62 -0.28 -22.45
C LYS A 107 -25.71 0.64 -23.00
N THR A 108 -26.73 0.08 -23.63
CA THR A 108 -27.95 0.81 -23.95
C THR A 108 -28.80 0.85 -22.68
N VAL A 109 -29.11 2.05 -22.20
CA VAL A 109 -30.13 2.22 -21.16
C VAL A 109 -31.43 1.67 -21.75
N LYS A 110 -31.91 0.54 -21.22
CA LYS A 110 -33.23 0.02 -21.58
C LYS A 110 -34.26 1.01 -21.03
N ILE A 111 -34.79 1.87 -21.91
CA ILE A 111 -35.89 2.79 -21.61
C ILE A 111 -37.09 1.90 -21.28
N GLY A 112 -37.45 1.84 -20.00
CA GLY A 112 -38.45 0.92 -19.48
C GLY A 112 -37.86 -0.04 -18.45
N ARG A 113 -37.47 0.48 -17.28
CA ARG A 113 -37.58 -0.35 -16.07
C ARG A 113 -39.05 -0.79 -16.00
N PRO A 114 -39.36 -2.10 -15.90
CA PRO A 114 -40.75 -2.52 -15.74
C PRO A 114 -41.33 -1.75 -14.57
N GLY A 115 -42.38 -0.96 -14.84
CA GLY A 115 -42.94 -0.06 -13.86
C GLY A 115 -43.59 -0.88 -12.76
N TYR A 116 -42.96 -0.93 -11.58
CA TYR A 116 -43.61 -1.52 -10.42
C TYR A 116 -44.75 -0.60 -9.99
N ARG A 117 -45.94 -1.18 -9.77
CA ARG A 117 -47.09 -0.43 -9.25
C ARG A 117 -47.02 -0.42 -7.73
N VAL A 118 -46.83 0.76 -7.16
CA VAL A 118 -46.84 0.97 -5.71
C VAL A 118 -48.24 1.37 -5.28
N THR A 119 -48.90 0.54 -4.48
CA THR A 119 -50.18 0.88 -3.84
C THR A 119 -49.99 1.07 -2.33
N LYS A 120 -50.41 2.22 -1.82
CA LYS A 120 -50.50 2.46 -0.38
C LYS A 120 -51.68 1.66 0.15
N GLN A 121 -51.46 0.83 1.15
CA GLN A 121 -52.50 0.04 1.80
C GLN A 121 -52.42 0.23 3.31
N ILE A 122 -53.53 -0.04 3.98
CA ILE A 122 -53.61 -0.09 5.45
C ILE A 122 -54.10 -1.49 5.78
N GLU A 123 -53.35 -2.19 6.61
CA GLU A 123 -53.73 -3.53 7.03
C GLU A 123 -54.95 -3.45 7.97
N PRO A 124 -56.02 -4.20 7.70
CA PRO A 124 -57.31 -4.01 8.39
C PRO A 124 -57.25 -4.39 9.87
N ASP A 125 -56.41 -5.36 10.24
CA ASP A 125 -56.34 -5.88 11.61
C ASP A 125 -55.42 -5.05 12.52
N THR A 126 -54.35 -4.47 11.97
CA THR A 126 -53.31 -3.77 12.73
C THR A 126 -53.34 -2.25 12.54
N GLN A 127 -54.16 -1.75 11.60
CA GLN A 127 -54.19 -0.36 11.13
C GLN A 127 -52.82 0.20 10.69
N GLN A 128 -51.84 -0.65 10.44
CA GLN A 128 -50.51 -0.22 10.03
C GLN A 128 -50.49 0.16 8.56
N ARG A 129 -49.78 1.24 8.24
CA ARG A 129 -49.58 1.70 6.86
C ARG A 129 -48.49 0.86 6.21
N SER A 130 -48.78 0.28 5.04
CA SER A 130 -47.78 -0.44 4.25
C SER A 130 -47.84 -0.07 2.77
N LEU A 131 -46.78 -0.43 2.04
CA LEU A 131 -46.66 -0.24 0.60
C LEU A 131 -46.60 -1.62 -0.06
N LEU A 132 -47.54 -1.90 -0.95
CA LEU A 132 -47.52 -3.09 -1.78
C LEU A 132 -46.83 -2.77 -3.10
N PHE A 133 -45.81 -3.56 -3.43
CA PHE A 133 -45.09 -3.47 -4.70
C PHE A 133 -45.51 -4.64 -5.58
N GLN A 134 -46.20 -4.34 -6.69
CA GLN A 134 -46.44 -5.31 -7.75
C GLN A 134 -45.35 -5.13 -8.81
N VAL A 135 -44.46 -6.12 -8.92
CA VAL A 135 -43.31 -6.15 -9.83
C VAL A 135 -43.71 -6.76 -11.17
#